data_AF-A0A831YAF0-F1
#
_entry.id   AF-A0A831YAF0-F1
#
_cell.length_a   1.000
_cell.length_b   1.000
_cell.length_c   1.000
_cell.angle_alpha   90.00
_cell.angle_beta   90.00
_cell.angle_gamma   90.00
#
_symmetry.space_group_name_H-M   'P 1'
#
loop_
_entity.id
_entity.type
_entity.pdbx_description
1 polymer ?
#
loop_
_entity_poly.entity_id
_entity_poly.type
_entity_poly.pdbx_seq_one_letter_code
_entity_poly.pdbx_strand_id
1 'polypeptide(L)'
;MASRTIRMLIDVPVNDHKRIKALATVAGITIKEFITECIHERIFPENIPNRITKKAIEDIRKKRNLKKAKNVNELFKELGI
;
A
#
# COMPACT_ATOMS: atom_id res chain seq x y z
N MET A 1 10.49 5.42 27.42
CA MET A 1 10.03 6.61 26.66
C MET A 1 8.51 6.56 26.61
N ALA A 2 7.80 7.58 27.12
CA ALA A 2 6.35 7.59 27.09
C ALA A 2 5.86 7.75 25.64
N SER A 3 5.13 6.77 25.10
CA SER A 3 4.56 6.88 23.75
C SER A 3 3.48 7.97 23.76
N ARG A 4 3.70 9.07 23.05
CA ARG A 4 2.68 10.12 22.83
C ARG A 4 1.58 9.55 21.93
N THR A 5 0.53 9.02 22.55
CA THR A 5 -0.66 8.51 21.85
C THR A 5 -1.91 9.17 22.43
N ILE A 6 -2.89 9.46 21.56
CA ILE A 6 -4.19 10.00 21.95
C ILE A 6 -5.22 8.87 21.79
N ARG A 7 -6.11 8.71 22.77
CA ARG A 7 -7.17 7.69 22.74
C ARG A 7 -8.23 8.09 21.72
N MET A 8 -8.58 7.16 20.84
CA MET A 8 -9.64 7.31 19.85
C MET A 8 -10.77 6.33 20.19
N LEU A 9 -12.00 6.83 20.27
CA LEU A 9 -13.20 6.01 20.33
C LEU A 9 -13.93 6.08 18.99
N ILE A 10 -14.36 4.93 18.49
CA ILE A 10 -15.14 4.81 17.27
C ILE A 10 -16.30 3.84 17.53
N ASP A 11 -17.48 4.23 17.09
CA ASP A 11 -18.62 3.32 17.04
C ASP A 11 -18.60 2.59 15.71
N VAL A 12 -18.67 1.25 15.76
CA VAL A 12 -18.66 0.39 14.58
C VAL A 12 -19.79 -0.63 14.66
N PRO A 13 -20.47 -0.93 13.54
CA PRO A 13 -21.46 -1.99 13.50
C PRO A 13 -20.85 -3.31 14.00
N VAL A 14 -21.64 -4.10 14.74
CA VAL A 14 -21.18 -5.36 15.36
C VAL A 14 -20.57 -6.32 14.33
N ASN A 15 -21.14 -6.37 13.14
CA ASN A 15 -20.65 -7.22 12.05
C ASN A 15 -19.29 -6.77 11.51
N ASP A 16 -19.07 -5.46 11.42
CA ASP A 16 -17.80 -4.91 10.94
C ASP A 16 -16.71 -5.03 12.00
N HIS A 17 -17.04 -4.88 13.28
CA HIS A 17 -16.10 -5.18 14.37
C HIS A 17 -15.58 -6.63 14.32
N LYS A 18 -16.47 -7.60 14.05
CA LYS A 18 -16.06 -9.01 13.87
C LYS A 18 -15.14 -9.21 12.65
N ARG A 19 -15.46 -8.54 11.53
CA ARG A 19 -14.64 -8.59 10.31
C ARG A 19 -13.26 -7.98 10.53
N ILE A 20 -13.17 -6.81 11.15
CA ILE A 20 -11.90 -6.15 11.49
C ILE A 20 -11.06 -7.07 12.37
N LYS A 21 -11.67 -7.70 13.39
CA LYS A 21 -10.96 -8.65 14.25
C LYS A 21 -10.41 -9.83 13.46
N ALA A 22 -11.22 -10.42 12.57
CA ALA A 22 -10.77 -11.54 11.74
C ALA A 22 -9.61 -11.14 10.81
N LEU A 23 -9.69 -9.96 10.18
CA LEU A 23 -8.63 -9.44 9.32
C LEU A 23 -7.33 -9.19 10.09
N ALA A 24 -7.41 -8.59 11.28
CA ALA A 24 -6.26 -8.37 12.14
C ALA A 24 -5.61 -9.69 12.56
N THR A 25 -6.41 -10.71 12.92
CA THR A 25 -5.89 -12.06 13.23
C THR A 25 -5.18 -12.70 12.04
N VAL A 26 -5.76 -12.61 10.84
CA VAL A 26 -5.14 -13.16 9.62
C VAL A 26 -3.82 -12.46 9.29
N ALA A 27 -3.75 -11.15 9.51
CA ALA A 27 -2.54 -10.36 9.33
C ALA A 27 -1.51 -10.52 10.46
N GLY A 28 -1.85 -11.22 11.55
CA GLY A 28 -0.96 -11.42 12.70
C GLY A 28 -0.70 -10.17 13.55
N ILE A 29 -1.57 -9.16 13.45
CA ILE A 29 -1.44 -7.86 14.13
C ILE A 29 -2.66 -7.57 15.01
N THR A 30 -2.54 -6.57 15.88
CA THR A 30 -3.64 -6.13 16.74
C THR A 30 -4.66 -5.29 15.94
N ILE A 31 -5.90 -5.22 16.44
CA ILE A 31 -6.93 -4.33 15.87
C ILE A 31 -6.45 -2.87 15.86
N LYS A 32 -5.71 -2.44 16.89
CA LYS A 32 -5.14 -1.10 16.95
C LYS A 32 -4.18 -0.85 15.79
N GLU A 33 -3.25 -1.77 15.55
CA GLU A 33 -2.27 -1.66 14.46
C GLU A 33 -2.96 -1.66 13.11
N PHE A 34 -3.88 -2.60 12.88
CA PHE A 34 -4.65 -2.69 11.65
C PHE A 34 -5.41 -1.37 11.34
N ILE A 35 -6.12 -0.82 12.33
CA ILE A 35 -6.84 0.46 12.16
C ILE A 35 -5.87 1.62 11.96
N THR A 36 -4.74 1.64 12.67
CA THR A 36 -3.74 2.70 12.53
C THR A 36 -3.10 2.69 11.16
N GLU A 37 -2.76 1.52 10.61
CA GLU A 37 -2.24 1.37 9.24
C GLU A 37 -3.26 1.86 8.20
N CYS A 38 -4.52 1.41 8.29
CA CYS A 38 -5.58 1.84 7.39
C CYS A 38 -5.79 3.37 7.40
N ILE A 39 -5.69 3.99 8.57
CA ILE A 39 -5.80 5.44 8.73
C ILE A 39 -4.55 6.13 8.20
N HIS A 40 -3.36 5.60 8.51
CA HIS A 40 -2.08 6.18 8.12
C HIS A 40 -1.94 6.25 6.60
N GLU A 41 -2.28 5.19 5.87
CA GLU A 41 -2.30 5.17 4.41
C GLU A 41 -3.22 6.23 3.79
N ARG A 42 -4.32 6.57 4.48
CA ARG A 42 -5.29 7.57 4.02
C ARG A 42 -4.88 9.00 4.37
N ILE A 43 -4.25 9.21 5.53
CA ILE A 43 -3.82 10.54 6.00
C ILE A 43 -2.50 10.96 5.36
N PHE A 44 -1.59 10.02 5.18
CA PHE A 44 -0.28 10.22 4.54
C PHE A 44 -0.25 9.42 3.24
N PRO A 45 -0.89 9.94 2.18
CA PRO A 45 -0.93 9.29 0.88
C PRO A 45 0.41 9.41 0.13
N GLU A 46 1.54 9.24 0.82
CA GLU A 46 2.88 9.31 0.23
C GLU A 46 3.05 8.33 -0.95
N ASN A 47 2.17 7.32 -1.03
CA ASN A 47 2.16 6.30 -2.07
C ASN A 47 1.03 6.44 -3.11
N ILE A 48 0.31 7.57 -3.18
CA ILE A 48 -0.62 7.77 -4.32
C ILE A 48 0.23 8.07 -5.57
N PRO A 49 0.17 7.22 -6.61
CA PRO A 49 0.93 7.46 -7.82
C PRO A 49 0.60 8.84 -8.41
N ASN A 50 1.63 9.66 -8.65
CA ASN A 50 1.45 10.94 -9.32
C ASN A 50 0.99 10.71 -10.77
N ARG A 51 0.64 11.80 -11.48
CA ARG A 51 0.10 11.72 -12.85
C ARG A 51 1.02 10.95 -13.81
N ILE A 52 2.34 11.09 -13.66
CA ILE A 52 3.33 10.43 -14.52
C ILE A 52 3.34 8.93 -14.24
N THR A 53 3.37 8.54 -12.96
CA THR A 53 3.34 7.13 -12.55
C THR A 53 2.03 6.45 -12.98
N LYS A 54 0.88 7.12 -12.83
CA LYS A 54 -0.41 6.60 -13.32
C LYS A 54 -0.40 6.36 -14.83
N LYS A 55 0.18 7.28 -15.60
CA LYS A 55 0.31 7.13 -17.05
C LYS A 55 1.22 5.95 -17.41
N ALA A 56 2.35 5.77 -16.71
CA ALA A 56 3.24 4.63 -16.92
C ALA A 56 2.54 3.29 -16.66
N ILE A 57 1.77 3.18 -15.57
CA ILE A 57 0.95 1.99 -15.26
C ILE A 57 -0.06 1.69 -16.37
N GLU A 58 -0.72 2.72 -16.91
CA GLU A 58 -1.67 2.57 -18.03
C GLU A 58 -1.00 2.13 -19.33
N ASP A 59 0.19 2.65 -19.63
CA ASP A 59 0.96 2.23 -20.80
C ASP A 59 1.43 0.77 -20.68
N ILE A 60 1.84 0.34 -19.47
CA ILE A 60 2.14 -1.08 -19.18
C ILE A 60 0.91 -1.96 -19.46
N ARG A 61 -0.27 -1.60 -18.93
CA ARG A 61 -1.52 -2.36 -19.15
C ARG A 61 -1.88 -2.47 -20.63
N LYS A 62 -1.66 -1.40 -21.39
CA LYS A 62 -1.93 -1.35 -22.83
C LYS A 62 -0.78 -1.93 -23.68
N LYS A 63 0.26 -2.48 -23.06
CA LYS A 63 1.46 -3.00 -23.71
C LYS A 63 2.15 -1.98 -24.62
N ARG A 64 2.10 -0.70 -24.24
CA ARG A 64 2.75 0.41 -24.96
C ARG A 64 4.03 0.80 -24.25
N ASN A 65 5.02 1.26 -25.02
CA ASN A 65 6.31 1.76 -24.50
C ASN A 65 7.07 0.75 -23.61
N LEU A 66 6.88 -0.56 -23.85
CA LEU A 66 7.59 -1.62 -23.15
C LEU A 66 8.84 -2.04 -23.93
N LYS A 67 10.00 -2.06 -23.27
CA LYS A 67 11.21 -2.71 -23.77
C LYS A 67 11.33 -4.11 -23.18
N LYS A 68 11.77 -5.07 -23.98
CA LYS A 68 12.05 -6.43 -23.52
C LYS A 68 13.56 -6.59 -23.35
N ALA A 69 13.96 -7.28 -22.29
CA ALA A 69 15.31 -7.78 -22.11
C ALA A 69 15.22 -9.30 -21.95
N LYS A 70 16.16 -10.05 -22.53
CA LYS A 70 16.20 -11.52 -22.46
C LYS A 70 16.85 -12.02 -21.18
N ASN A 71 17.70 -11.20 -20.58
CA ASN A 71 18.40 -11.52 -19.34
C ASN A 71 18.75 -10.24 -18.56
N VAL A 72 19.20 -10.42 -17.32
CA VAL A 72 19.51 -9.33 -16.39
C VAL A 72 20.66 -8.44 -16.92
N ASN A 73 21.64 -9.02 -17.61
CA ASN A 73 22.76 -8.25 -18.18
C ASN A 73 22.30 -7.30 -19.30
N GLU A 74 21.38 -7.75 -20.15
CA GLU A 74 20.77 -6.91 -21.20
C GLU A 74 19.90 -5.81 -20.60
N LEU A 75 19.17 -6.10 -19.51
CA LEU A 75 18.39 -5.11 -18.78
C LEU A 75 19.27 -3.98 -18.22
N PHE A 76 20.37 -4.32 -17.55
CA PHE A 76 21.30 -3.34 -17.00
C PHE A 76 21.96 -2.48 -18.08
N LYS A 77 22.38 -3.12 -19.18
CA LYS A 77 22.90 -2.40 -20.35
C LYS A 77 21.90 -1.39 -20.93
N GLU A 78 20.63 -1.76 -21.05
CA GLU A 78 19.57 -0.87 -21.56
C GLU A 78 19.21 0.26 -20.57
N LEU A 79 19.39 0.02 -19.26
CA LEU A 79 19.14 1.00 -18.21
C LEU A 79 20.34 1.92 -17.93
N GLY A 80 21.52 1.59 -18.45
CA GLY A 80 22.75 2.37 -18.28
C GLY A 80 23.32 2.32 -16.86
N ILE A 81 23.07 1.22 -16.14
CA ILE A 81 23.53 0.95 -14.77
C ILE A 81 24.28 -0.37 -14.70
#